data_AF-A0A8H5MBT4-F1
#
_entry.id   AF-A0A8H5MBT4-F1
#
_cell.length_a   1.000
_cell.length_b   1.000
_cell.length_c   1.000
_cell.angle_alpha   90.00
_cell.angle_beta   90.00
_cell.angle_gamma   90.00
#
_symmetry.space_group_name_H-M   'P 1'
#
loop_
_entity.id
_entity.type
_entity.pdbx_description
1 polymer ?
#
loop_
_entity_poly.entity_id
_entity_poly.type
_entity_poly.pdbx_seq_one_letter_code
_entity_poly.pdbx_strand_id
1 'polypeptide(L)'
;MPVSGDSFASISSLSTPPSSTSMDPLKPTDFSSFVVQVLAHSTRESPVLDQRVLRQCLGLSSSFLVTDSTTNPDTGINTWTVGFTRLVDVLVALHARNELELETVNAASRACSECWSASGSWRSLAECREGVRIVATKLKKLLDPNGRTYRGQPVYAP
;
A
#
# COMPACT_ATOMS: atom_id res chain seq x y z
N MET A 1 10.82 83.65 17.33
CA MET A 1 9.82 83.22 16.34
C MET A 1 9.93 81.70 16.17
N PRO A 2 8.82 80.94 16.23
CA PRO A 2 8.79 79.48 16.15
C PRO A 2 8.43 78.98 14.74
N VAL A 3 8.95 77.81 14.36
CA VAL A 3 8.38 76.80 13.43
C VAL A 3 9.17 75.50 13.70
N SER A 4 8.62 74.47 14.36
CA SER A 4 7.69 73.42 13.88
C SER A 4 8.34 72.29 13.08
N GLY A 5 8.13 71.05 13.54
CA GLY A 5 8.26 69.78 12.81
C GLY A 5 9.64 69.12 12.89
N ASP A 6 9.82 67.83 13.13
CA ASP A 6 8.87 66.74 13.33
C ASP A 6 9.56 65.57 14.05
N SER A 7 8.73 64.82 14.77
CA SER A 7 9.04 63.62 15.56
C SER A 7 9.73 62.53 14.74
N PHE A 8 10.92 62.09 15.17
CA PHE A 8 11.48 60.82 14.73
C PHE A 8 10.92 59.70 15.62
N ALA A 9 9.78 59.14 15.23
CA ALA A 9 9.25 57.93 15.84
C ALA A 9 10.08 56.73 15.38
N SER A 10 10.74 56.07 16.33
CA SER A 10 11.44 54.79 16.16
C SER A 10 10.50 53.72 15.61
N ILE A 11 10.73 53.28 14.38
CA ILE A 11 10.07 52.10 13.83
C ILE A 11 10.88 50.87 14.26
N SER A 12 10.54 50.31 15.41
CA SER A 12 10.96 48.96 15.80
C SER A 12 9.75 48.03 15.67
N SER A 13 9.40 47.67 14.44
CA SER A 13 8.49 46.57 14.18
C SER A 13 9.29 45.26 14.32
N LEU A 14 9.21 44.64 15.51
CA LEU A 14 9.61 43.24 15.67
C LEU A 14 8.75 42.38 14.74
N SER A 15 9.37 41.89 13.66
CA SER A 15 8.83 40.77 12.90
C SER A 15 8.99 39.52 13.75
N THR A 16 7.89 39.04 14.29
CA THR A 16 7.79 37.70 14.90
C THR A 16 8.25 36.67 13.86
N PRO A 17 9.23 35.79 14.15
CA PRO A 17 9.52 34.69 13.25
C PRO A 17 8.25 33.82 13.11
N PRO A 18 7.93 33.33 11.91
CA PRO A 18 6.80 32.43 11.75
C PRO A 18 7.02 31.23 12.67
N SER A 19 6.06 31.00 13.55
CA SER A 19 6.00 29.85 14.43
C SER A 19 6.34 28.60 13.62
N SER A 20 7.40 27.91 14.00
CA SER A 20 7.73 26.60 13.48
C SER A 20 6.51 25.70 13.71
N THR A 21 5.71 25.50 12.67
CA THR A 21 4.62 24.52 12.67
C THR A 21 5.28 23.17 12.93
N SER A 22 5.22 22.68 14.17
CA SER A 22 5.64 21.32 14.47
C SER A 22 4.68 20.41 13.71
N MET A 23 5.12 19.91 12.56
CA MET A 23 4.42 18.82 11.91
C MET A 23 4.50 17.64 12.89
N ASP A 24 3.34 17.23 13.40
CA ASP A 24 3.26 15.99 14.16
C ASP A 24 3.93 14.88 13.32
N PRO A 25 4.81 14.05 13.90
CA PRO A 25 5.40 12.96 13.18
C PRO A 25 4.28 12.10 12.60
N LEU A 26 4.25 11.98 11.26
CA LEU A 26 3.25 11.15 10.60
C LEU A 26 3.37 9.74 11.16
N LYS A 27 2.24 9.19 11.65
CA LYS A 27 2.20 7.83 12.14
C LYS A 27 2.68 6.88 11.03
N PRO A 28 3.67 6.02 11.30
CA PRO A 28 4.17 5.07 10.30
C PRO A 28 3.03 4.20 9.75
N THR A 29 3.06 3.91 8.45
CA THR A 29 2.08 3.02 7.84
C THR A 29 2.36 1.55 8.17
N ASP A 30 1.29 0.76 8.21
CA ASP A 30 1.33 -0.69 8.44
C ASP A 30 0.28 -1.35 7.55
N PHE A 31 0.73 -1.87 6.41
CA PHE A 31 -0.16 -2.50 5.44
C PHE A 31 -0.84 -3.77 5.99
N SER A 32 -0.14 -4.53 6.85
CA SER A 32 -0.70 -5.74 7.46
C SER A 32 -1.88 -5.42 8.35
N SER A 33 -1.75 -4.40 9.21
CA SER A 33 -2.83 -3.93 10.07
C SER A 33 -3.98 -3.34 9.25
N PHE A 34 -3.68 -2.55 8.21
CA PHE A 34 -4.67 -1.99 7.29
C PHE A 34 -5.51 -3.10 6.63
N VAL A 35 -4.87 -4.11 6.04
CA VAL A 35 -5.57 -5.23 5.37
C VAL A 35 -6.48 -5.97 6.33
N VAL A 36 -6.01 -6.28 7.54
CA VAL A 36 -6.83 -7.00 8.54
C VAL A 36 -8.06 -6.17 8.92
N GLN A 37 -7.89 -4.87 9.18
CA GLN A 37 -9.00 -4.00 9.57
C GLN A 37 -10.06 -3.89 8.45
N VAL A 38 -9.62 -3.68 7.21
CA VAL A 38 -10.51 -3.52 6.05
C VAL A 38 -11.28 -4.81 5.76
N LEU A 39 -10.60 -5.96 5.74
CA LEU A 39 -11.25 -7.25 5.50
C LEU A 39 -12.20 -7.63 6.64
N ALA A 40 -11.79 -7.41 7.90
CA ALA A 40 -12.65 -7.65 9.05
C ALA A 40 -13.95 -6.82 8.99
N HIS A 41 -13.85 -5.55 8.59
CA HIS A 41 -15.01 -4.68 8.41
C HIS A 41 -15.93 -5.18 7.30
N SER A 42 -15.39 -5.57 6.15
CA SER A 42 -16.17 -6.14 5.03
C SER A 42 -16.95 -7.40 5.43
N THR A 43 -16.37 -8.26 6.28
CA THR A 43 -17.02 -9.51 6.73
C THR A 43 -18.01 -9.34 7.89
N ARG A 44 -18.10 -8.15 8.51
CA ARG A 44 -19.08 -7.90 9.57
C ARG A 44 -20.49 -7.74 9.03
N GLU A 45 -20.61 -7.19 7.83
CA GLU A 45 -21.91 -6.88 7.20
C GLU A 45 -22.42 -8.04 6.33
N SER A 46 -21.54 -8.93 5.90
CA SER A 46 -21.85 -10.08 5.05
C SER A 46 -20.96 -11.29 5.40
N PRO A 47 -21.53 -12.51 5.47
CA PRO A 47 -20.73 -13.73 5.64
C PRO A 47 -19.89 -14.07 4.39
N VAL A 48 -20.24 -13.48 3.23
CA VAL A 48 -19.48 -13.60 1.99
C VAL A 48 -18.54 -12.40 1.89
N LEU A 49 -17.25 -12.68 1.71
CA LEU A 49 -16.24 -11.65 1.53
C LEU A 49 -16.49 -10.89 0.21
N ASP A 50 -16.59 -9.57 0.28
CA ASP A 50 -16.65 -8.73 -0.92
C ASP A 50 -15.28 -8.68 -1.61
N GLN A 51 -15.15 -9.36 -2.75
CA GLN A 51 -13.92 -9.39 -3.52
C GLN A 51 -13.56 -8.03 -4.15
N ARG A 52 -14.48 -7.06 -4.21
CA ARG A 52 -14.16 -5.68 -4.62
C ARG A 52 -13.23 -5.01 -3.63
N VAL A 53 -13.48 -5.20 -2.33
CA VAL A 53 -12.62 -4.70 -1.25
C VAL A 53 -11.25 -5.38 -1.32
N LEU A 54 -11.22 -6.70 -1.54
CA LEU A 54 -9.98 -7.45 -1.75
C LEU A 54 -9.16 -6.89 -2.93
N ARG A 55 -9.81 -6.60 -4.06
CA ARG A 55 -9.18 -5.99 -5.24
C ARG A 55 -8.65 -4.58 -4.95
N GLN A 56 -9.36 -3.78 -4.15
CA GLN A 56 -8.86 -2.47 -3.72
C GLN A 56 -7.58 -2.61 -2.88
N CYS A 57 -7.56 -3.52 -1.90
CA CYS A 57 -6.35 -3.79 -1.12
C CYS A 57 -5.18 -4.27 -1.99
N LEU A 58 -5.45 -5.14 -2.98
CA LEU A 58 -4.44 -5.57 -3.95
C LEU A 58 -3.88 -4.39 -4.74
N GLY A 59 -4.75 -3.52 -5.27
CA GLY A 59 -4.35 -2.32 -6.01
C GLY A 59 -3.52 -1.32 -5.19
N LEU A 60 -3.67 -1.32 -3.87
CA LEU A 60 -2.88 -0.47 -2.96
C LEU A 60 -1.51 -1.07 -2.62
N SER A 61 -1.26 -2.35 -2.94
CA SER A 61 -0.06 -3.07 -2.45
C SER A 61 1.25 -2.42 -2.90
N SER A 62 1.33 -1.92 -4.14
CA SER A 62 2.53 -1.25 -4.67
C SER A 62 2.76 0.13 -4.04
N SER A 63 1.70 0.86 -3.70
CA SER A 63 1.79 2.12 -2.97
C SER A 63 2.23 1.90 -1.52
N PHE A 64 1.65 0.93 -0.82
CA PHE A 64 2.05 0.60 0.55
C PHE A 64 3.48 0.04 0.61
N LEU A 65 3.95 -0.66 -0.43
CA LEU A 65 5.36 -1.07 -0.51
C LEU A 65 6.30 0.15 -0.38
N VAL A 66 6.01 1.20 -1.15
CA VAL A 66 6.77 2.45 -1.12
C VAL A 66 6.60 3.16 0.21
N THR A 67 5.37 3.33 0.68
CA THR A 67 5.09 4.13 1.88
C THR A 67 5.55 3.45 3.16
N ASP A 68 5.33 2.14 3.33
CA ASP A 68 5.80 1.40 4.52
C ASP A 68 7.33 1.42 4.56
N SER A 69 8.02 1.22 3.43
CA SER A 69 9.48 1.25 3.38
C SER A 69 10.11 2.62 3.69
N THR A 70 9.38 3.71 3.46
CA THR A 70 9.89 5.09 3.63
C THR A 70 9.48 5.71 4.96
N THR A 71 8.30 5.36 5.48
CA THR A 71 7.77 5.90 6.75
C THR A 71 8.04 4.98 7.95
N ASN A 72 8.36 3.71 7.72
CA ASN A 72 8.66 2.72 8.73
C ASN A 72 9.91 1.91 8.33
N PRO A 73 11.12 2.50 8.36
CA PRO A 73 12.32 1.85 7.84
C PRO A 73 12.68 0.55 8.59
N ASP A 74 12.32 0.44 9.87
CA ASP A 74 12.68 -0.72 10.70
C ASP A 74 11.79 -1.94 10.44
N THR A 75 10.49 -1.73 10.19
CA THR A 75 9.52 -2.84 10.11
C THR A 75 8.59 -2.80 8.90
N GLY A 76 8.65 -1.74 8.09
CA GLY A 76 7.71 -1.50 6.99
C GLY A 76 7.74 -2.56 5.89
N ILE A 77 8.93 -3.03 5.51
CA ILE A 77 9.04 -4.12 4.53
C ILE A 77 8.38 -5.41 5.06
N ASN A 78 8.53 -5.67 6.35
CA ASN A 78 7.94 -6.84 7.00
C ASN A 78 6.41 -6.71 7.09
N THR A 79 5.88 -5.56 7.54
CA THR A 79 4.43 -5.31 7.59
C THR A 79 3.80 -5.40 6.21
N TRP A 80 4.46 -4.84 5.20
CA TRP A 80 4.05 -4.94 3.80
C TRP A 80 4.03 -6.40 3.33
N THR A 81 5.10 -7.15 3.55
CA THR A 81 5.22 -8.55 3.13
C THR A 81 4.12 -9.42 3.76
N VAL A 82 3.88 -9.23 5.06
CA VAL A 82 2.82 -9.92 5.80
C VAL A 82 1.44 -9.56 5.25
N GLY A 83 1.18 -8.27 5.01
CA GLY A 83 -0.09 -7.80 4.44
C GLY A 83 -0.36 -8.38 3.06
N PHE A 84 0.62 -8.32 2.16
CA PHE A 84 0.46 -8.81 0.79
C PHE A 84 0.32 -10.35 0.75
N THR A 85 1.08 -11.06 1.59
CA THR A 85 0.95 -12.52 1.73
C THR A 85 -0.44 -12.91 2.23
N ARG A 86 -1.00 -12.19 3.22
CA ARG A 86 -2.36 -12.43 3.75
C ARG A 86 -3.43 -12.23 2.69
N LEU A 87 -3.31 -11.19 1.86
CA LEU A 87 -4.25 -10.99 0.73
C LEU A 87 -4.25 -12.23 -0.18
N VAL A 88 -3.07 -12.75 -0.52
CA VAL A 88 -2.95 -13.91 -1.41
C VAL A 88 -3.42 -15.20 -0.74
N ASP A 89 -3.24 -15.35 0.56
CA ASP A 89 -3.80 -16.48 1.32
C ASP A 89 -5.34 -16.47 1.32
N VAL A 90 -5.95 -15.28 1.34
CA VAL A 90 -7.41 -15.15 1.14
C VAL A 90 -7.82 -15.60 -0.27
N LEU A 91 -7.04 -15.27 -1.31
CA LEU A 91 -7.30 -15.77 -2.67
C LEU A 91 -7.22 -17.30 -2.72
N VAL A 92 -6.21 -17.91 -2.10
CA VAL A 92 -6.07 -19.37 -2.01
C VAL A 92 -7.29 -19.99 -1.32
N ALA A 93 -7.75 -19.39 -0.22
CA ALA A 93 -8.94 -19.85 0.50
C ALA A 93 -10.24 -19.71 -0.31
N LEU A 94 -10.39 -18.64 -1.09
CA LEU A 94 -11.52 -18.46 -2.01
C LEU A 94 -11.46 -19.47 -3.17
N HIS A 95 -10.26 -19.76 -3.69
CA HIS A 95 -10.06 -20.75 -4.74
C HIS A 95 -10.46 -22.15 -4.28
N ALA A 96 -10.02 -22.56 -3.08
CA ALA A 96 -10.37 -23.85 -2.49
C ALA A 96 -11.89 -24.03 -2.28
N ARG A 97 -12.61 -22.92 -2.04
CA ARG A 97 -14.08 -22.90 -1.93
C ARG A 97 -14.81 -22.75 -3.25
N ASN A 98 -14.08 -22.68 -4.36
CA ASN A 98 -14.57 -22.36 -5.70
C ASN A 98 -15.21 -20.97 -5.86
N GLU A 99 -15.04 -20.07 -4.89
CA GLU A 99 -15.62 -18.73 -4.84
C GLU A 99 -14.75 -17.66 -5.51
N LEU A 100 -13.48 -17.96 -5.81
CA LEU A 100 -12.55 -16.95 -6.35
C LEU A 100 -12.92 -16.52 -7.78
N GLU A 101 -13.11 -15.21 -7.94
CA GLU A 101 -13.40 -14.53 -9.22
C GLU A 101 -12.12 -14.35 -10.06
N LEU A 102 -12.27 -14.42 -11.39
CA LEU A 102 -11.18 -14.19 -12.34
C LEU A 102 -10.59 -12.77 -12.20
N GLU A 103 -11.46 -11.78 -12.00
CA GLU A 103 -11.11 -10.37 -11.81
C GLU A 103 -10.17 -10.20 -10.61
N THR A 104 -10.35 -10.99 -9.56
CA THR A 104 -9.50 -10.99 -8.37
C THR A 104 -8.13 -11.60 -8.67
N VAL A 105 -8.07 -12.70 -9.44
CA VAL A 105 -6.81 -13.28 -9.92
C VAL A 105 -6.05 -12.27 -10.78
N ASN A 106 -6.74 -11.58 -11.69
CA ASN A 106 -6.17 -10.53 -12.53
C ASN A 106 -5.63 -9.36 -11.71
N ALA A 107 -6.37 -8.89 -10.71
CA ALA A 107 -5.92 -7.84 -9.81
C ALA A 107 -4.66 -8.26 -9.03
N ALA A 108 -4.59 -9.51 -8.56
CA ALA A 108 -3.42 -10.00 -7.84
C ALA A 108 -2.19 -10.18 -8.74
N SER A 109 -2.37 -10.68 -9.97
CA SER A 109 -1.29 -10.78 -10.96
C SER A 109 -0.73 -9.40 -11.30
N ARG A 110 -1.61 -8.41 -11.51
CA ARG A 110 -1.22 -7.01 -11.74
C ARG A 110 -0.48 -6.42 -10.55
N ALA A 111 -1.03 -6.54 -9.34
CA ALA A 111 -0.39 -6.05 -8.12
C ALA A 111 0.99 -6.66 -7.91
N CYS A 112 1.14 -7.97 -8.18
CA CYS A 112 2.43 -8.65 -8.10
C CYS A 112 3.45 -8.06 -9.08
N SER A 113 3.03 -7.76 -10.31
CA SER A 113 3.87 -7.17 -11.36
C SER A 113 4.28 -5.73 -11.06
N GLU A 114 3.35 -4.94 -10.51
CA GLU A 114 3.61 -3.57 -10.05
C GLU A 114 4.59 -3.57 -8.87
N CYS A 115 4.41 -4.46 -7.89
CA CYS A 115 5.32 -4.59 -6.74
C CYS A 115 6.72 -5.06 -7.18
N TRP A 116 6.81 -5.95 -8.17
CA TRP A 116 8.08 -6.34 -8.78
C TRP A 116 8.80 -5.14 -9.41
N SER A 117 8.06 -4.33 -10.16
CA SER A 117 8.59 -3.13 -10.82
C SER A 117 9.02 -2.05 -9.81
N ALA A 118 8.20 -1.81 -8.78
CA ALA A 118 8.49 -0.86 -7.71
C ALA A 118 9.74 -1.27 -6.90
N SER A 119 9.80 -2.53 -6.46
CA SER A 119 10.99 -3.07 -5.77
C SER A 119 12.23 -3.13 -6.67
N GLY A 120 12.04 -3.15 -7.99
CA GLY A 120 13.12 -3.10 -8.97
C GLY A 120 13.75 -1.72 -9.15
N SER A 121 12.98 -0.67 -8.87
CA SER A 121 13.36 0.72 -9.15
C SER A 121 14.31 1.29 -8.07
N TRP A 122 14.28 0.75 -6.84
CA TRP A 122 15.08 1.26 -5.72
C TRP A 122 15.92 0.16 -5.04
N ARG A 123 17.21 0.44 -4.81
CA ARG A 123 18.14 -0.52 -4.18
C ARG A 123 17.73 -0.90 -2.76
N SER A 124 17.14 0.02 -2.00
CA SER A 124 16.66 -0.20 -0.63
C SER A 124 15.47 -1.17 -0.56
N LEU A 125 14.80 -1.45 -1.67
CA LEU A 125 13.66 -2.38 -1.74
C LEU A 125 14.05 -3.77 -2.25
N ALA A 126 15.35 -4.09 -2.31
CA ALA A 126 15.81 -5.39 -2.77
C ALA A 126 15.24 -6.54 -1.94
N GLU A 127 15.08 -6.35 -0.63
CA GLU A 127 14.51 -7.34 0.30
C GLU A 127 13.04 -7.64 0.01
N CYS A 128 12.29 -6.65 -0.50
CA CYS A 128 10.88 -6.82 -0.85
C CYS A 128 10.67 -7.80 -2.01
N ARG A 129 11.69 -7.99 -2.87
CA ARG A 129 11.60 -8.92 -4.00
C ARG A 129 11.34 -10.35 -3.55
N GLU A 130 11.85 -10.75 -2.39
CA GLU A 130 11.58 -12.07 -1.86
C GLU A 130 10.10 -12.23 -1.47
N GLY A 131 9.52 -11.21 -0.81
CA GLY A 131 8.09 -11.14 -0.57
C GLY A 131 7.26 -11.25 -1.85
N VAL A 132 7.65 -10.54 -2.92
CA VAL A 132 6.99 -10.65 -4.23
C VAL A 132 7.10 -12.06 -4.81
N ARG A 133 8.26 -12.72 -4.72
CA ARG A 133 8.44 -14.10 -5.21
C ARG A 133 7.57 -15.11 -4.48
N ILE A 134 7.47 -14.98 -3.15
CA ILE A 134 6.60 -15.83 -2.33
C ILE A 134 5.16 -15.71 -2.83
N VAL A 135 4.68 -14.48 -3.05
CA VAL A 135 3.34 -14.21 -3.59
C VAL A 135 3.19 -14.78 -5.00
N ALA A 136 4.13 -14.51 -5.91
CA ALA A 136 4.09 -15.02 -7.29
C ALA A 136 4.01 -16.55 -7.33
N THR A 137 4.74 -17.22 -6.43
CA THR A 137 4.71 -18.69 -6.30
C THR A 137 3.34 -19.18 -5.84
N LYS A 138 2.69 -18.49 -4.89
CA LYS A 138 1.32 -18.81 -4.47
C LYS A 138 0.31 -18.58 -5.60
N LEU A 139 0.40 -17.46 -6.31
CA LEU A 139 -0.48 -17.15 -7.44
C LEU A 139 -0.35 -18.18 -8.57
N LYS A 140 0.88 -18.61 -8.88
CA LYS A 140 1.12 -19.65 -9.90
C LYS A 140 0.39 -20.96 -9.58
N LYS A 141 0.21 -21.31 -8.30
CA LYS A 141 -0.54 -22.50 -7.88
C LYS A 141 -2.05 -22.39 -8.09
N LEU A 142 -2.57 -21.18 -8.30
CA LEU A 142 -3.99 -20.97 -8.61
C LEU A 142 -4.30 -21.16 -10.09
N LEU A 143 -3.29 -21.04 -10.95
CA LEU A 143 -3.45 -21.07 -12.40
C LEU A 143 -3.63 -22.50 -12.92
N ASP A 144 -4.23 -22.60 -14.10
CA ASP A 144 -4.32 -23.84 -14.85
C ASP A 144 -2.91 -24.36 -15.22
N PRO A 145 -2.74 -25.63 -15.63
CA PRO A 145 -1.42 -26.22 -15.91
C PRO A 145 -0.56 -25.47 -16.94
N ASN A 146 -1.18 -24.66 -17.81
CA ASN A 146 -0.47 -23.80 -18.76
C ASN A 146 0.20 -22.57 -18.12
N GLY A 147 -0.13 -22.25 -16.86
CA GLY A 147 0.37 -21.10 -16.11
C GLY A 147 -0.06 -19.73 -16.65
N ARG A 148 -1.07 -19.67 -17.51
CA ARG A 148 -1.54 -18.46 -18.21
C ARG A 148 -3.04 -18.23 -18.12
N THR A 149 -3.81 -19.26 -17.76
CA THR A 149 -5.25 -19.16 -17.60
C THR A 149 -5.67 -19.52 -16.19
N TYR A 150 -6.85 -19.05 -15.80
CA TYR A 150 -7.56 -19.45 -14.60
C TYR A 150 -8.95 -19.92 -15.02
N ARG A 151 -9.24 -21.21 -14.83
CA ARG A 151 -10.50 -21.84 -15.27
C ARG A 151 -10.77 -21.62 -16.77
N GLY A 152 -9.72 -21.73 -17.58
CA GLY A 152 -9.77 -21.57 -19.04
C GLY A 152 -9.83 -20.12 -19.54
N GLN A 153 -9.90 -19.13 -18.65
CA GLN A 153 -9.89 -17.72 -19.01
C GLN A 153 -8.50 -17.11 -18.88
N PRO A 154 -8.06 -16.23 -19.79
CA PRO A 154 -6.74 -15.62 -19.72
C PRO A 154 -6.58 -14.76 -18.46
N VAL A 155 -5.42 -14.91 -17.80
CA VAL A 155 -5.02 -14.07 -16.68
C VAL A 155 -4.10 -12.97 -17.16
N TYR A 156 -4.13 -11.81 -16.50
CA TYR A 156 -3.21 -10.71 -16.72
C TYR A 156 -1.75 -11.22 -16.71
N ALA A 157 -1.02 -10.91 -17.78
CA ALA A 157 0.40 -11.10 -17.92
C ALA A 157 1.04 -9.74 -18.28
N PRO A 158 2.04 -9.27 -17.51
CA PRO A 158 2.78 -8.04 -17.80
C PRO A 158 3.69 -8.17 -19.04
#